data_AF-A0A226MK67-F1
#
_entry.id   AF-A0A226MK67-F1
#
_cell.length_a   1.000
_cell.length_b   1.000
_cell.length_c   1.000
_cell.angle_alpha   90.00
_cell.angle_beta   90.00
_cell.angle_gamma   90.00
#
_symmetry.space_group_name_H-M   'P 1'
#
loop_
_entity.id
_entity.type
_entity.pdbx_description
1 polymer ?
#
loop_
_entity_poly.entity_id
_entity_poly.type
_entity_poly.pdbx_seq_one_letter_code
_entity_poly.pdbx_strand_id
1 'polypeptide(L)'
;MYVFLVEKPVLQTCLCLHSLPESPFPFNRKLDRNGDNYTCVKSPRECGGRLKAETKPKDLYSHAQFGDNNYPVQADCDWLLVAERGYRVELIFQTFEVEEEADCGYDYMEIFDGHDKTAMRLGRFCGSGPPEEIYSAGETLLLHFHTDDTINKKGFHIRYRSIKYPDSVRTKK
;
A
#
# COMPACT_ATOMS: atom_id res chain seq x y z
N MET A 1 -28.69 -20.35 -38.95
CA MET A 1 -27.47 -21.09 -39.29
C MET A 1 -26.51 -20.15 -39.97
N TYR A 2 -25.63 -19.52 -39.19
CA TYR A 2 -24.34 -19.02 -39.66
C TYR A 2 -23.39 -19.24 -38.50
N VAL A 3 -22.43 -20.14 -38.73
CA VAL A 3 -21.32 -20.43 -37.85
C VAL A 3 -20.24 -19.42 -38.22
N PHE A 4 -19.81 -18.61 -37.26
CA PHE A 4 -18.51 -17.96 -37.33
C PHE A 4 -17.65 -18.56 -36.23
N LEU A 5 -16.78 -19.49 -36.64
CA LEU A 5 -15.54 -19.76 -35.92
C LEU A 5 -14.60 -18.61 -36.27
N VAL A 6 -14.28 -17.78 -35.29
CA VAL A 6 -13.08 -16.93 -35.33
C VAL A 6 -12.22 -17.35 -34.15
N GLU A 7 -10.99 -17.70 -34.49
CA GLU A 7 -9.92 -18.18 -33.63
C GLU A 7 -9.51 -17.12 -32.58
N LYS A 8 -8.95 -17.61 -31.45
CA LYS A 8 -8.39 -16.86 -30.30
C LYS A 8 -7.41 -15.74 -30.72
N PRO A 9 -6.96 -14.78 -29.87
CA PRO A 9 -7.02 -14.68 -28.40
C PRO A 9 -7.47 -13.26 -27.95
N VAL A 10 -7.07 -12.79 -26.77
CA VAL A 10 -7.07 -11.39 -26.28
C VAL A 10 -7.99 -11.14 -25.07
N LEU A 11 -7.31 -11.07 -23.93
CA LEU A 11 -7.59 -10.22 -22.76
C LEU A 11 -8.74 -9.21 -22.97
N GLN A 12 -9.96 -9.61 -22.62
CA GLN A 12 -11.06 -8.66 -22.54
C GLN A 12 -10.93 -7.91 -21.21
N THR A 13 -10.39 -6.70 -21.29
CA THR A 13 -10.46 -5.69 -20.23
C THR A 13 -11.92 -5.29 -20.06
N CYS A 14 -12.56 -5.71 -18.98
CA CYS A 14 -13.83 -5.12 -18.57
C CYS A 14 -13.55 -3.72 -18.04
N LEU A 15 -14.08 -2.71 -18.71
CA LEU A 15 -14.07 -1.33 -18.24
C LEU A 15 -15.01 -1.20 -17.04
N CYS A 16 -14.50 -0.78 -15.89
CA CYS A 16 -15.34 -0.36 -14.77
C CYS A 16 -16.09 0.91 -15.18
N LEU A 17 -17.42 0.86 -15.21
CA LEU A 17 -18.27 1.96 -15.68
C LEU A 17 -18.40 3.14 -14.71
N HIS A 18 -17.74 3.11 -13.54
CA HIS A 18 -17.61 4.29 -12.69
C HIS A 18 -16.19 4.31 -12.10
N SER A 19 -15.43 5.34 -12.49
CA SER A 19 -14.14 5.70 -11.93
C SER A 19 -14.27 5.97 -10.44
N LEU A 20 -13.95 4.99 -9.60
CA LEU A 20 -13.73 5.24 -8.17
C LEU A 20 -12.31 5.79 -7.98
N PRO A 21 -12.13 6.75 -7.05
CA PRO A 21 -10.84 7.40 -6.81
C PRO A 21 -9.78 6.35 -6.42
N GLU A 22 -8.54 6.60 -6.82
CA GLU A 22 -7.37 5.74 -6.64
C GLU A 22 -7.32 5.11 -5.24
N SER A 23 -7.76 3.86 -5.14
CA SER A 23 -7.77 3.13 -3.89
C SER A 23 -6.46 2.34 -3.79
N PRO A 24 -5.76 2.35 -2.65
CA PRO A 24 -4.44 1.74 -2.48
C PRO A 24 -4.46 0.20 -2.41
N PHE A 25 -5.55 -0.41 -2.88
CA PHE A 25 -5.76 -1.86 -2.88
C PHE A 25 -6.04 -2.32 -4.32
N PRO A 26 -5.43 -3.43 -4.78
CA PRO A 26 -5.73 -4.01 -6.07
C PRO A 26 -7.20 -4.48 -6.14
N PHE A 27 -7.86 -4.20 -7.27
CA PHE A 27 -9.21 -4.70 -7.55
C PHE A 27 -9.13 -6.04 -8.29
N ASN A 28 -9.97 -6.99 -7.90
CA ASN A 28 -10.02 -8.30 -8.56
C ASN A 28 -11.40 -8.65 -9.11
N ARG A 29 -11.40 -9.44 -10.19
CA ARG A 29 -12.60 -9.94 -10.88
C ARG A 29 -13.07 -11.24 -10.22
N LYS A 30 -14.09 -11.19 -9.34
CA LYS A 30 -14.79 -12.41 -8.93
C LYS A 30 -15.84 -12.78 -9.99
N LEU A 31 -15.72 -13.98 -10.54
CA LEU A 31 -16.80 -14.64 -11.29
C LEU A 31 -17.72 -15.31 -10.26
N ASP A 32 -18.86 -14.69 -9.96
CA ASP A 32 -19.91 -15.42 -9.24
C ASP A 32 -20.64 -16.35 -10.24
N ARG A 33 -20.92 -17.58 -9.81
CA ARG A 33 -21.45 -18.66 -10.66
C ARG A 33 -22.98 -18.58 -10.76
N ASN A 34 -23.51 -17.36 -10.83
CA ASN A 34 -24.94 -17.10 -10.92
C ASN A 34 -25.22 -15.86 -11.82
N GLY A 35 -25.19 -16.08 -13.13
CA GLY A 35 -25.82 -15.22 -14.16
C GLY A 35 -25.46 -13.73 -14.18
N ASP A 36 -24.58 -13.34 -15.09
CA ASP A 36 -24.52 -12.04 -15.77
C ASP A 36 -24.42 -10.73 -14.93
N ASN A 37 -23.93 -10.78 -13.68
CA ASN A 37 -23.58 -9.54 -12.95
C ASN A 37 -22.14 -9.58 -12.42
N TYR A 38 -21.22 -8.98 -13.17
CA TYR A 38 -19.81 -8.85 -12.78
C TYR A 38 -19.66 -7.71 -11.77
N THR A 39 -19.40 -8.04 -10.50
CA THR A 39 -19.03 -7.05 -9.48
C THR A 39 -17.53 -7.15 -9.17
N CYS A 40 -16.83 -6.01 -9.21
CA CYS A 40 -15.44 -5.95 -8.73
C CYS A 40 -15.47 -5.90 -7.21
N VAL A 41 -15.25 -7.05 -6.57
CA VAL A 41 -15.16 -7.13 -5.11
C VAL A 41 -13.69 -6.99 -4.74
N LYS A 42 -13.37 -6.03 -3.84
CA LYS A 42 -12.01 -5.93 -3.27
C LYS A 42 -11.69 -7.25 -2.56
N SER A 43 -10.60 -7.90 -2.94
CA SER A 43 -10.13 -9.09 -2.23
C SER A 43 -9.60 -8.65 -0.87
N PRO A 44 -10.03 -9.27 0.25
CA PRO A 44 -9.49 -8.95 1.58
C PRO A 44 -7.99 -9.28 1.72
N ARG A 45 -7.45 -10.11 0.82
CA ARG A 45 -6.07 -10.64 0.89
C ARG A 45 -5.11 -9.96 -0.06
N GLU A 46 -5.62 -9.17 -1.01
CA GLU A 46 -4.75 -8.50 -1.97
C GLU A 46 -4.62 -7.03 -1.58
N CYS A 47 -3.39 -6.67 -1.31
CA CYS A 47 -2.96 -5.39 -0.79
C CYS A 47 -1.67 -4.97 -1.49
N GLY A 48 -1.20 -3.77 -1.21
CA GLY A 48 -0.03 -3.22 -1.87
C GLY A 48 -0.34 -2.50 -3.17
N GLY A 49 0.71 -2.06 -3.84
CA GLY A 49 0.65 -1.34 -5.11
C GLY A 49 1.56 -0.12 -5.12
N ARG A 50 1.61 0.54 -6.28
CA ARG A 50 2.37 1.78 -6.46
C ARG A 50 1.46 2.98 -6.23
N LEU A 51 1.81 3.84 -5.27
CA LEU A 51 1.02 4.99 -4.87
C LEU A 51 1.78 6.29 -5.14
N LYS A 52 1.09 7.28 -5.71
CA LYS A 52 1.68 8.61 -5.91
C LYS A 52 1.60 9.43 -4.63
N ALA A 53 2.76 9.84 -4.10
CA ALA A 53 2.88 10.81 -3.04
C ALA A 53 2.78 12.22 -3.63
N GLU A 54 1.81 13.00 -3.15
CA GLU A 54 1.54 14.36 -3.59
C GLU A 54 1.63 15.31 -2.41
N THR A 55 1.69 16.63 -2.66
CA THR A 55 1.81 17.63 -1.59
C THR A 55 0.61 17.63 -0.66
N LYS A 56 -0.58 17.28 -1.19
CA LYS A 56 -1.77 17.03 -0.39
C LYS A 56 -1.62 15.68 0.35
N PRO A 57 -1.79 15.65 1.67
CA PRO A 57 -1.74 14.40 2.43
C PRO A 57 -2.77 13.38 1.94
N LYS A 58 -2.34 12.13 1.91
CA LYS A 58 -3.17 10.95 1.63
C LYS A 58 -3.09 9.98 2.79
N ASP A 59 -4.16 9.24 3.00
CA ASP A 59 -4.25 8.22 4.04
C ASP A 59 -4.06 6.82 3.42
N LEU A 60 -3.30 5.97 4.12
CA LEU A 60 -3.06 4.56 3.81
C LEU A 60 -3.40 3.73 5.04
N TYR A 61 -4.20 2.69 4.86
CA TYR A 61 -4.64 1.80 5.93
C TYR A 61 -4.10 0.40 5.70
N SER A 62 -3.84 -0.32 6.77
CA SER A 62 -3.38 -1.73 6.73
C SER A 62 -4.30 -2.64 5.92
N HIS A 63 -5.62 -2.40 5.95
CA HIS A 63 -6.62 -3.21 5.28
C HIS A 63 -7.92 -2.45 5.02
N ALA A 64 -8.80 -3.00 4.18
CA ALA A 64 -10.02 -2.33 3.72
C ALA A 64 -11.10 -2.16 4.81
N GLN A 65 -11.07 -2.97 5.88
CA GLN A 65 -12.01 -2.92 7.00
C GLN A 65 -11.41 -2.28 8.26
N PHE A 66 -10.37 -1.45 8.09
CA PHE A 66 -9.72 -0.78 9.20
C PHE A 66 -10.71 0.05 10.01
N GLY A 67 -10.75 -0.18 11.33
CA GLY A 67 -11.67 0.46 12.26
C GLY A 67 -12.87 -0.43 12.65
N ASP A 68 -13.28 -1.34 11.78
CA ASP A 68 -14.33 -2.33 12.05
C ASP A 68 -13.76 -3.67 12.50
N ASN A 69 -12.61 -4.07 11.94
CA ASN A 69 -11.94 -5.34 12.21
C ASN A 69 -10.42 -5.14 12.44
N ASN A 70 -9.79 -6.20 12.94
CA ASN A 70 -8.33 -6.36 12.93
C ASN A 70 -7.84 -6.74 11.52
N TYR A 71 -6.56 -6.51 11.24
CA TYR A 71 -5.97 -6.84 9.93
C TYR A 71 -6.05 -8.35 9.62
N PRO A 72 -6.05 -8.75 8.34
CA PRO A 72 -6.00 -10.16 7.96
C PRO A 72 -4.69 -10.83 8.39
N VAL A 73 -4.78 -12.07 8.84
CA VAL A 73 -3.63 -12.98 8.99
C VAL A 73 -3.08 -13.38 7.61
N GLN A 74 -1.80 -13.73 7.54
CA GLN A 74 -1.09 -14.14 6.33
C GLN A 74 -1.15 -13.10 5.20
N ALA A 75 -1.12 -11.82 5.57
CA ALA A 75 -1.03 -10.72 4.64
C ALA A 75 0.44 -10.42 4.33
N ASP A 76 0.75 -10.18 3.06
CA ASP A 76 2.10 -9.82 2.63
C ASP A 76 1.99 -8.70 1.59
N CYS A 77 2.08 -7.46 2.06
CA CYS A 77 1.70 -6.27 1.32
C CYS A 77 2.90 -5.36 1.06
N ASP A 78 3.12 -5.00 -0.20
CA ASP A 78 4.16 -4.03 -0.59
C ASP A 78 3.53 -2.77 -1.19
N TRP A 79 3.71 -1.61 -0.55
CA TRP A 79 3.33 -0.31 -1.10
C TRP A 79 4.54 0.53 -1.46
N LEU A 80 4.70 0.84 -2.74
CA LEU A 80 5.75 1.75 -3.22
C LEU A 80 5.19 3.17 -3.34
N LEU A 81 5.57 4.04 -2.41
CA LEU A 81 5.25 5.46 -2.45
C LEU A 81 6.24 6.17 -3.35
N VAL A 82 5.74 6.97 -4.31
CA VAL A 82 6.57 7.71 -5.25
C VAL A 82 6.18 9.18 -5.31
N ALA A 83 7.12 10.03 -4.94
CA ALA A 83 7.05 11.47 -5.09
C ALA A 83 7.53 11.91 -6.49
N GLU A 84 7.23 13.16 -6.84
CA GLU A 84 7.78 13.78 -8.04
C GLU A 84 9.27 14.13 -7.85
N ARG A 85 10.00 14.25 -8.97
CA ARG A 85 11.41 14.62 -8.94
C ARG A 85 11.61 15.93 -8.19
N GLY A 86 12.59 15.96 -7.29
CA GLY A 86 12.86 17.13 -6.43
C GLY A 86 12.02 17.19 -5.16
N TYR A 87 11.23 16.14 -4.89
CA TYR A 87 10.51 15.94 -3.64
C TYR A 87 10.96 14.63 -2.98
N ARG A 88 10.72 14.54 -1.68
CA ARG A 88 10.84 13.33 -0.87
C ARG A 88 9.50 12.97 -0.23
N VAL A 89 9.35 11.74 0.19
CA VAL A 89 8.17 11.25 0.90
C VAL A 89 8.32 11.56 2.39
N GLU A 90 7.28 12.15 2.98
CA GLU A 90 7.07 12.24 4.42
C GLU A 90 5.98 11.23 4.80
N LEU A 91 6.24 10.45 5.85
CA LEU A 91 5.36 9.40 6.35
C LEU A 91 5.16 9.57 7.85
N ILE A 92 3.89 9.71 8.26
CA ILE A 92 3.48 9.87 9.65
C ILE A 92 2.46 8.79 10.01
N PHE A 93 2.75 7.98 11.02
CA PHE A 93 1.78 7.05 11.59
C PHE A 93 0.78 7.80 12.47
N GLN A 94 -0.50 7.71 12.14
CA GLN A 94 -1.60 8.23 12.98
C GLN A 94 -2.05 7.18 14.01
N THR A 95 -1.97 5.91 13.65
CA THR A 95 -2.26 4.76 14.51
C THR A 95 -1.33 3.63 14.12
N PHE A 96 -0.83 2.90 15.12
CA PHE A 96 0.01 1.72 14.92
C PHE A 96 -0.22 0.73 16.06
N GLU A 97 -0.87 -0.38 15.74
CA GLU A 97 -1.09 -1.50 16.64
C GLU A 97 -0.88 -2.78 15.83
N VAL A 98 0.31 -3.35 15.94
CA VAL A 98 0.73 -4.60 15.31
C VAL A 98 1.13 -5.56 16.44
N GLU A 99 1.03 -6.87 16.23
CA GLU A 99 1.45 -7.84 17.24
C GLU A 99 2.85 -7.51 17.78
N GLU A 100 3.00 -7.49 19.10
CA GLU A 100 4.28 -7.18 19.74
C GLU A 100 5.07 -8.46 19.94
N GLU A 101 6.32 -8.48 19.45
CA GLU A 101 7.28 -9.53 19.75
C GLU A 101 8.68 -8.94 19.85
N ALA A 102 9.54 -9.57 20.65
CA ALA A 102 10.88 -9.06 20.99
C ALA A 102 11.71 -8.60 19.76
N ASP A 103 11.64 -9.34 18.65
CA ASP A 103 12.38 -9.04 17.42
C ASP A 103 11.46 -8.67 16.23
N CYS A 104 10.17 -8.43 16.49
CA CYS A 104 9.16 -8.24 15.44
C CYS A 104 9.19 -9.36 14.39
N GLY A 105 9.18 -10.61 14.87
CA GLY A 105 9.33 -11.81 14.05
C GLY A 105 8.01 -12.38 13.50
N TYR A 106 6.88 -12.08 14.15
CA TYR A 106 5.54 -12.49 13.72
C TYR A 106 4.98 -11.47 12.73
N ASP A 107 4.32 -10.43 13.25
CA ASP A 107 3.80 -9.33 12.44
C ASP A 107 4.72 -8.11 12.46
N TYR A 108 4.90 -7.45 11.32
CA TYR A 108 5.75 -6.26 11.24
C TYR A 108 5.43 -5.33 10.07
N MET A 109 5.81 -4.06 10.25
CA MET A 109 5.97 -3.07 9.19
C MET A 109 7.47 -2.81 8.98
N GLU A 110 7.97 -3.09 7.78
CA GLU A 110 9.31 -2.70 7.34
C GLU A 110 9.24 -1.55 6.35
N ILE A 111 10.19 -0.61 6.49
CA ILE A 111 10.27 0.57 5.63
C ILE A 111 11.65 0.64 5.01
N PHE A 112 11.71 0.79 3.69
CA PHE A 112 12.94 0.86 2.91
C PHE A 112 13.01 2.17 2.12
N ASP A 113 14.18 2.80 2.14
CA ASP A 113 14.47 4.06 1.45
C ASP A 113 14.87 3.81 -0.01
N GLY A 114 13.91 3.34 -0.81
CA GLY A 114 14.13 3.01 -2.21
C GLY A 114 12.95 2.31 -2.88
N HIS A 115 13.24 1.66 -4.00
CA HIS A 115 12.24 1.02 -4.85
C HIS A 115 11.87 -0.41 -4.43
N ASP A 116 12.77 -1.09 -3.73
CA ASP A 116 12.66 -2.51 -3.41
C ASP A 116 13.32 -2.81 -2.04
N LYS A 117 13.22 -4.07 -1.61
CA LYS A 117 13.72 -4.56 -0.31
C LYS A 117 15.26 -4.66 -0.25
N THR A 118 15.98 -4.36 -1.33
CA THR A 118 17.45 -4.28 -1.35
C THR A 118 17.97 -2.90 -0.93
N ALA A 119 17.10 -1.89 -0.90
CA ALA A 119 17.41 -0.56 -0.43
C ALA A 119 17.67 -0.51 1.09
N MET A 120 18.16 0.64 1.58
CA MET A 120 18.44 0.83 3.00
C MET A 120 17.15 0.71 3.82
N ARG A 121 17.10 -0.25 4.75
CA ARG A 121 15.99 -0.39 5.70
C ARG A 121 16.06 0.73 6.74
N LEU A 122 15.03 1.56 6.79
CA LEU A 122 14.86 2.62 7.78
C LEU A 122 14.40 2.08 9.14
N GLY A 123 13.65 0.98 9.13
CA GLY A 123 13.27 0.28 10.35
C GLY A 123 12.36 -0.91 10.09
N ARG A 124 12.21 -1.71 11.15
CA ARG A 124 11.21 -2.77 11.31
C ARG A 124 10.45 -2.45 12.60
N PHE A 125 9.13 -2.40 12.52
CA PHE A 125 8.28 -1.91 13.59
C PHE A 125 7.16 -2.92 13.88
N CYS A 126 6.88 -3.13 15.16
CA CYS A 126 5.75 -3.91 15.66
C CYS A 126 5.35 -3.40 17.05
N GLY A 127 4.30 -3.96 17.64
CA GLY A 127 3.75 -3.49 18.91
C GLY A 127 2.79 -2.31 18.80
N SER A 128 2.59 -1.62 19.93
CA SER A 128 1.59 -0.55 20.07
C SER A 128 2.23 0.82 20.23
N GLY A 129 1.80 1.78 19.42
CA GLY A 129 2.28 3.15 19.43
C GLY A 129 2.90 3.56 18.10
N PRO A 130 2.51 4.72 17.53
CA PRO A 130 3.13 5.23 16.31
C PRO A 130 4.65 5.41 16.48
N PRO A 131 5.49 4.92 15.54
CA PRO A 131 6.91 5.26 15.52
C PRO A 131 7.10 6.75 15.17
N GLU A 132 8.36 7.21 15.27
CA GLU A 132 8.72 8.56 14.85
C GLU A 132 8.41 8.81 13.36
N GLU A 133 8.30 10.08 13.00
CA GLU A 133 8.08 10.50 11.62
C GLU A 133 9.25 10.10 10.72
N ILE A 134 8.93 9.57 9.53
CA ILE A 134 9.92 9.00 8.61
C ILE A 134 9.95 9.83 7.33
N TYR A 135 11.16 10.09 6.85
CA TYR A 135 11.40 10.75 5.58
C TYR A 135 12.25 9.85 4.68
N SER A 136 11.89 9.73 3.41
CA SER A 136 12.79 9.15 2.41
C SER A 136 13.97 10.10 2.14
N ALA A 137 15.13 9.56 1.77
CA ALA A 137 16.23 10.35 1.23
C ALA A 137 16.01 10.68 -0.25
N GLY A 138 15.31 9.79 -0.98
CA GLY A 138 14.99 9.91 -2.40
C GLY A 138 13.51 10.20 -2.69
N GLU A 139 13.11 10.08 -3.95
CA GLU A 139 11.71 10.22 -4.37
C GLU A 139 10.83 9.02 -3.98
N THR A 140 11.42 7.92 -3.51
CA THR A 140 10.70 6.67 -3.27
C THR A 140 10.89 6.10 -1.88
N LEU A 141 9.82 5.50 -1.36
CA LEU A 141 9.79 4.80 -0.10
C LEU A 141 8.97 3.53 -0.27
N LEU A 142 9.52 2.36 0.07
CA LEU A 142 8.79 1.10 0.06
C LEU A 142 8.35 0.75 1.48
N LEU A 143 7.06 0.45 1.62
CA LEU A 143 6.45 -0.09 2.83
C LEU A 143 6.15 -1.57 2.62
N HIS A 144 6.54 -2.40 3.57
CA HIS A 144 6.29 -3.83 3.57
C HIS A 144 5.57 -4.21 4.86
N PHE A 145 4.32 -4.64 4.76
CA PHE A 145 3.55 -5.15 5.91
C PHE A 145 3.38 -6.65 5.78
N HIS A 146 3.83 -7.36 6.80
CA HIS A 146 3.78 -8.81 6.89
C HIS A 146 3.00 -9.24 8.12
N THR A 147 2.18 -10.27 7.98
CA THR A 147 1.48 -10.90 9.11
C THR A 147 1.55 -12.43 9.05
N ASP A 148 1.60 -13.07 10.22
CA ASP A 148 1.63 -14.52 10.36
C ASP A 148 0.21 -15.14 10.41
N ASP A 149 0.06 -16.40 10.81
CA ASP A 149 -1.23 -17.09 10.84
C ASP A 149 -2.05 -16.87 12.12
N THR A 150 -1.53 -16.13 13.09
CA THR A 150 -2.15 -15.89 14.39
C THR A 150 -2.24 -14.40 14.75
N ILE A 151 -2.60 -14.14 16.01
CA ILE A 151 -2.77 -12.86 16.71
C ILE A 151 -2.72 -11.60 15.82
N ASN A 152 -3.89 -11.16 15.36
CA ASN A 152 -4.02 -9.88 14.69
C ASN A 152 -4.48 -8.74 15.62
N LYS A 153 -4.13 -7.52 15.25
CA LYS A 153 -4.49 -6.28 15.95
C LYS A 153 -5.17 -5.30 14.98
N LYS A 154 -5.43 -4.08 15.45
CA LYS A 154 -6.09 -3.03 14.66
C LYS A 154 -5.31 -2.65 13.39
N GLY A 155 -3.99 -2.78 13.41
CA GLY A 155 -3.11 -2.45 12.31
C GLY A 155 -2.67 -1.00 12.33
N PHE A 156 -2.41 -0.45 11.15
CA PHE A 156 -1.91 0.91 11.01
C PHE A 156 -2.82 1.82 10.17
N HIS A 157 -2.72 3.11 10.46
CA HIS A 157 -3.18 4.21 9.61
C HIS A 157 -2.00 5.17 9.43
N ILE A 158 -1.52 5.28 8.20
CA ILE A 158 -0.43 6.14 7.79
C ILE A 158 -1.00 7.33 7.04
N ARG A 159 -0.48 8.52 7.33
CA ARG A 159 -0.63 9.70 6.49
C ARG A 159 0.69 9.98 5.78
N TYR A 160 0.66 10.07 4.46
CA TYR A 160 1.84 10.35 3.66
C TYR A 160 1.62 11.53 2.71
N ARG A 161 2.69 12.24 2.39
CA ARG A 161 2.72 13.33 1.39
C ARG A 161 4.11 13.46 0.78
N SER A 162 4.21 14.21 -0.30
CA SER A 162 5.49 14.66 -0.85
C SER A 162 5.85 16.04 -0.30
N ILE A 163 7.08 16.21 0.16
CA ILE A 163 7.63 17.50 0.56
C ILE A 163 8.84 17.82 -0.31
N LYS A 164 9.01 19.09 -0.69
CA LYS A 164 10.12 19.52 -1.54
C LYS A 164 11.44 19.31 -0.77
N TYR A 165 12.51 18.90 -1.45
CA TYR A 165 13.82 18.96 -0.81
C TYR A 165 14.07 20.40 -0.32
N PRO A 166 14.66 20.58 0.87
CA PRO A 166 15.14 21.89 1.25
C PRO A 166 16.08 22.36 0.13
N ASP A 167 15.77 23.51 -0.47
CA ASP A 167 16.62 24.08 -1.49
C ASP A 167 18.02 24.19 -0.87
N SER A 168 18.99 23.44 -1.40
CA SER A 168 20.38 23.61 -1.01
C SER A 168 20.67 25.08 -1.25
N VAL A 169 20.81 25.86 -0.17
CA VAL A 169 20.99 27.29 -0.23
C VAL A 169 22.09 27.52 -1.26
N ARG A 170 21.74 28.14 -2.40
CA ARG A 170 22.74 28.72 -3.29
C ARG A 170 23.35 29.91 -2.55
N THR A 171 24.08 29.64 -1.48
CA THR A 171 25.06 30.57 -0.93
C THR A 171 26.29 30.42 -1.83
N LYS A 172 26.19 30.98 -3.04
CA LYS A 172 27.37 31.47 -3.73
C LYS A 172 27.27 32.98 -3.75
N LYS A 173 27.97 33.50 -2.75
CA LYS A 173 28.51 34.84 -2.59
C LYS A 173 29.11 35.38 -3.89
#